data_AF-A0A2U2PI63-F1
#
_entry.id   AF-A0A2U2PI63-F1
#
_cell.length_a   1.000
_cell.length_b   1.000
_cell.length_c   1.000
_cell.angle_alpha   90.00
_cell.angle_beta   90.00
_cell.angle_gamma   90.00
#
_symmetry.space_group_name_H-M   'P 1'
#
loop_
_entity.id
_entity.type
_entity.pdbx_description
1 polymer ?
#
loop_
_entity_poly.entity_id
_entity_poly.type
_entity_poly.pdbx_seq_one_letter_code
_entity_poly.pdbx_strand_id
1 'polypeptide(L)'
;MIKTAKSYLAVLSTACLIACQQSQTTSSGSDSDSVSGIQNESPSEENICFRKVSGLQNKDTLSISLKIEGNKVSGKMRNAIYEKDARTGEIEGELMGNSISAVWKFNQEGTTDTMKVEFQFGKDEIQQRPFMFNEKTGREQTNTASADWIKIPKVECSDDAHHEANVTATGTIGTIMQGKDGYMATLKSEDGNEYLITMSIIRMEKQYVAYKAGDKVTVSGDTIHVNNKVNILVKHSGKAK
;
A
#
# COMPACT_ATOMS: atom_id res chain seq x y z
N MET A 1 7.04 63.31 -6.79
CA MET A 1 6.33 63.72 -8.03
C MET A 1 6.85 62.90 -9.21
N ILE A 2 6.14 61.84 -9.62
CA ILE A 2 6.08 61.34 -11.00
C ILE A 2 4.64 60.88 -11.21
N LYS A 3 4.06 61.25 -12.35
CA LYS A 3 2.64 61.32 -12.65
C LYS A 3 2.01 59.97 -13.03
N THR A 4 0.71 59.92 -12.79
CA THR A 4 -0.35 58.94 -13.09
C THR A 4 -0.56 58.59 -14.56
N ALA A 5 -1.12 57.41 -14.85
CA ALA A 5 -2.33 57.26 -15.69
C ALA A 5 -3.00 55.88 -15.48
N LYS A 6 -4.30 55.90 -15.18
CA LYS A 6 -5.27 54.80 -15.24
C LYS A 6 -5.92 54.79 -16.63
N SER A 7 -6.37 53.64 -17.14
CA SER A 7 -7.79 53.43 -17.48
C SER A 7 -8.09 52.11 -18.20
N TYR A 8 -9.27 51.63 -17.82
CA TYR A 8 -10.07 50.45 -18.14
C TYR A 8 -10.45 50.25 -19.61
N LEU A 9 -10.78 49.00 -19.97
CA LEU A 9 -12.02 48.70 -20.70
C LEU A 9 -12.48 47.25 -20.45
N ALA A 10 -13.75 47.11 -20.05
CA ALA A 10 -14.52 45.88 -19.98
C ALA A 10 -15.12 45.54 -21.36
N VAL A 11 -15.63 44.30 -21.57
CA VAL A 11 -16.97 44.03 -22.17
C VAL A 11 -17.22 42.53 -22.48
N LEU A 12 -18.43 42.11 -22.06
CA LEU A 12 -19.41 41.12 -22.55
C LEU A 12 -19.22 39.58 -22.53
N SER A 13 -20.09 39.02 -21.68
CA SER A 13 -20.83 37.76 -21.71
C SER A 13 -21.32 37.25 -23.09
N THR A 14 -21.34 35.93 -23.28
CA THR A 14 -22.33 35.22 -24.10
C THR A 14 -22.59 33.84 -23.50
N ALA A 15 -23.85 33.61 -23.14
CA ALA A 15 -24.41 32.34 -22.68
C ALA A 15 -24.93 31.54 -23.90
N CYS A 16 -24.75 30.21 -23.90
CA CYS A 16 -25.42 29.29 -24.81
C CYS A 16 -26.09 28.15 -24.03
N LEU A 17 -27.32 27.87 -24.43
CA LEU A 17 -28.29 26.97 -23.81
C LEU A 17 -28.18 25.52 -24.36
N ILE A 18 -28.34 24.54 -23.46
CA ILE A 18 -29.18 23.32 -23.50
C ILE A 18 -29.19 22.45 -24.77
N ALA A 19 -28.86 21.14 -24.62
CA ALA A 19 -29.69 20.02 -25.09
C ALA A 19 -29.29 18.69 -24.42
N CYS A 20 -30.16 18.15 -23.55
CA CYS A 20 -30.17 16.74 -23.17
C CYS A 20 -30.89 15.93 -24.26
N GLN A 21 -30.33 14.80 -24.68
CA GLN A 21 -31.10 13.72 -25.28
C GLN A 21 -31.01 12.48 -24.41
N GLN A 22 -32.14 12.17 -23.79
CA GLN A 22 -32.44 10.92 -23.12
C GLN A 22 -33.03 9.95 -24.15
N SER A 23 -32.53 8.73 -24.19
CA SER A 23 -33.21 7.60 -24.83
C SER A 23 -33.20 6.43 -23.87
N GLN A 24 -34.40 5.96 -23.56
CA GLN A 24 -34.70 4.89 -22.63
C GLN A 24 -34.87 3.58 -23.41
N THR A 25 -34.32 2.51 -22.82
CA THR A 25 -34.86 1.15 -22.77
C THR A 25 -34.82 0.29 -24.03
N THR A 26 -34.09 -0.82 -23.94
CA THR A 26 -34.66 -2.18 -24.12
C THR A 26 -33.68 -3.24 -23.60
N SER A 27 -34.10 -3.92 -22.54
CA SER A 27 -33.56 -5.19 -22.08
C SER A 27 -34.15 -6.32 -22.93
N SER A 28 -33.34 -7.28 -23.38
CA SER A 28 -33.71 -8.69 -23.56
C SER A 28 -32.45 -9.52 -23.75
N GLY A 29 -32.28 -10.51 -22.87
CA GLY A 29 -31.19 -11.47 -22.91
C GLY A 29 -31.30 -12.46 -24.06
N SER A 30 -30.18 -13.06 -24.41
CA SER A 30 -30.08 -14.28 -25.20
C SER A 30 -28.74 -14.93 -24.85
N ASP A 31 -28.79 -16.05 -24.14
CA ASP A 31 -27.66 -16.94 -23.97
C ASP A 31 -27.21 -17.48 -25.33
N SER A 32 -25.91 -17.40 -25.60
CA SER A 32 -25.27 -18.25 -26.61
C SER A 32 -23.84 -18.53 -26.20
N ASP A 33 -23.63 -19.80 -25.90
CA ASP A 33 -22.42 -20.47 -25.51
C ASP A 33 -21.55 -20.71 -26.76
N SER A 34 -20.29 -20.24 -26.75
CA SER A 34 -19.10 -20.94 -27.27
C SER A 34 -17.99 -19.99 -27.77
N VAL A 35 -16.77 -20.49 -27.51
CA VAL A 35 -15.47 -20.17 -28.12
C VAL A 35 -14.57 -19.18 -27.37
N SER A 36 -13.51 -19.78 -26.82
CA SER A 36 -12.28 -19.19 -26.33
C SER A 36 -11.77 -18.08 -27.25
N GLY A 37 -11.72 -16.87 -26.69
CA GLY A 37 -10.91 -15.76 -27.20
C GLY A 37 -9.72 -15.58 -26.29
N ILE A 38 -8.52 -15.71 -26.85
CA ILE A 38 -7.27 -15.22 -26.28
C ILE A 38 -7.50 -13.77 -25.86
N GLN A 39 -7.55 -13.50 -24.55
CA GLN A 39 -7.43 -12.13 -24.07
C GLN A 39 -5.95 -11.78 -24.11
N ASN A 40 -5.61 -11.12 -25.20
CA ASN A 40 -4.55 -10.15 -25.36
C ASN A 40 -4.23 -9.48 -24.01
N GLU A 41 -3.00 -9.63 -23.51
CA GLU A 41 -2.49 -8.83 -22.40
C GLU A 41 -2.61 -7.35 -22.79
N SER A 42 -3.61 -6.66 -22.23
CA SER A 42 -3.62 -5.21 -22.15
C SER A 42 -2.38 -4.79 -21.37
N PRO A 43 -1.69 -3.69 -21.72
CA PRO A 43 -0.64 -3.16 -20.87
C PRO A 43 -1.27 -2.87 -19.51
N SER A 44 -0.91 -3.67 -18.51
CA SER A 44 -1.37 -3.45 -17.15
C SER A 44 -0.79 -2.11 -16.71
N GLU A 45 -1.65 -1.11 -16.46
CA GLU A 45 -1.27 0.09 -15.71
C GLU A 45 -0.95 -0.35 -14.29
N GLU A 46 0.27 -0.83 -14.12
CA GLU A 46 0.75 -1.47 -12.90
C GLU A 46 0.83 -0.42 -11.80
N ASN A 47 0.20 -0.71 -10.66
CA ASN A 47 0.37 0.12 -9.48
C ASN A 47 1.85 0.08 -9.06
N ILE A 48 2.38 1.20 -8.58
CA ILE A 48 3.72 1.29 -8.00
C ILE A 48 3.56 1.36 -6.49
N CYS A 49 4.15 0.39 -5.77
CA CYS A 49 4.00 0.29 -4.32
C CYS A 49 5.29 0.65 -3.57
N PHE A 50 5.09 1.26 -2.40
CA PHE A 50 6.15 1.67 -1.49
C PHE A 50 5.79 1.31 -0.06
N ARG A 51 6.78 0.91 0.74
CA ARG A 51 6.57 0.60 2.15
C ARG A 51 7.76 0.97 3.02
N LYS A 52 7.48 1.55 4.18
CA LYS A 52 8.47 1.80 5.24
C LYS A 52 7.97 1.22 6.55
N VAL A 53 8.82 0.44 7.21
CA VAL A 53 8.63 0.04 8.60
C VAL A 53 9.54 0.90 9.48
N SER A 54 9.01 1.42 10.58
CA SER A 54 9.70 2.36 11.47
C SER A 54 9.17 2.30 12.90
N GLY A 55 9.52 3.31 13.71
CA GLY A 55 9.18 3.38 15.14
C GLY A 55 10.20 2.65 16.01
N LEU A 56 10.11 2.86 17.33
CA LEU A 56 11.07 2.31 18.31
C LEU A 56 11.17 0.78 18.28
N GLN A 57 10.08 0.11 17.89
CA GLN A 57 9.99 -1.34 17.84
C GLN A 57 9.99 -1.91 16.41
N ASN A 58 10.18 -1.06 15.38
CA ASN A 58 10.01 -1.44 13.97
C ASN A 58 8.63 -2.06 13.68
N LYS A 59 7.57 -1.41 14.17
CA LYS A 59 6.19 -1.86 14.03
C LYS A 59 5.28 -0.85 13.34
N ASP A 60 5.69 0.41 13.25
CA ASP A 60 4.93 1.42 12.52
C ASP A 60 5.12 1.16 11.02
N THR A 61 4.02 1.09 10.26
CA THR A 61 4.06 0.77 8.85
C THR A 61 3.36 1.85 8.03
N LEU A 62 4.12 2.46 7.12
CA LEU A 62 3.61 3.34 6.08
C LEU A 62 3.61 2.58 4.75
N SER A 63 2.45 2.46 4.12
CA SER A 63 2.26 1.82 2.82
C SER A 63 1.60 2.79 1.84
N ILE A 64 2.12 2.89 0.62
CA ILE A 64 1.61 3.74 -0.45
C ILE A 64 1.53 2.92 -1.74
N SER A 65 0.40 3.01 -2.43
CA SER A 65 0.20 2.48 -3.78
C SER A 65 -0.22 3.63 -4.67
N LEU A 66 0.47 3.82 -5.79
CA LEU A 66 0.19 4.88 -6.75
C LEU A 66 -0.07 4.31 -8.13
N LYS A 67 -1.07 4.86 -8.80
CA LYS A 67 -1.35 4.70 -10.22
C LYS A 67 -1.09 6.04 -10.92
N ILE A 68 -0.36 6.01 -12.02
CA ILE A 68 0.02 7.21 -12.77
C ILE A 68 -0.54 7.10 -14.18
N GLU A 69 -1.43 8.03 -14.53
CA GLU A 69 -2.05 8.13 -15.84
C GLU A 69 -1.75 9.51 -16.42
N GLY A 70 -0.68 9.60 -17.24
CA GLY A 70 -0.17 10.87 -17.71
C GLY A 70 0.36 11.73 -16.56
N ASN A 71 -0.26 12.89 -16.33
CA ASN A 71 0.07 13.77 -15.20
C ASN A 71 -0.81 13.52 -13.96
N LYS A 72 -1.83 12.66 -14.05
CA LYS A 72 -2.71 12.36 -12.92
C LYS A 72 -2.11 11.25 -12.07
N VAL A 73 -2.19 11.45 -10.76
CA VAL A 73 -1.80 10.45 -9.77
C VAL A 73 -3.03 10.11 -8.94
N SER A 74 -3.36 8.83 -8.88
CA SER A 74 -4.33 8.28 -7.95
C SER A 74 -3.66 7.19 -7.11
N GLY A 75 -4.28 6.79 -6.00
CA GLY A 75 -3.65 5.78 -5.16
C GLY A 75 -4.30 5.58 -3.80
N LYS A 76 -3.64 4.78 -2.98
CA LYS A 76 -4.01 4.55 -1.58
C LYS A 76 -2.81 4.74 -0.69
N MET A 77 -3.04 5.31 0.48
CA MET A 77 -2.04 5.42 1.53
C MET A 77 -2.61 4.96 2.86
N ARG A 78 -1.80 4.17 3.57
CA ARG A 78 -2.07 3.66 4.90
C ARG A 78 -0.92 3.97 5.82
N ASN A 79 -1.21 4.65 6.92
CA ASN A 79 -0.27 4.88 8.00
C ASN A 79 -0.76 4.13 9.25
N ALA A 80 -0.07 3.07 9.63
CA ALA A 80 -0.38 2.22 10.76
C ALA A 80 0.68 2.36 11.84
N ILE A 81 0.36 3.15 12.87
CA ILE A 81 1.21 3.30 14.04
C ILE A 81 0.88 2.16 15.01
N TYR A 82 1.91 1.56 15.61
CA TYR A 82 1.73 0.45 16.54
C TYR A 82 0.80 0.81 17.71
N GLU A 83 -0.10 -0.10 18.07
CA GLU A 83 -1.14 0.08 19.11
C GLU A 83 -2.16 1.20 18.85
N LYS A 84 -2.11 1.82 17.67
CA LYS A 84 -3.09 2.82 17.22
C LYS A 84 -3.88 2.29 16.03
N ASP A 85 -5.06 2.87 15.84
CA ASP A 85 -5.85 2.61 14.64
C ASP A 85 -5.14 3.18 13.42
N ALA A 86 -5.08 2.38 12.36
CA ALA A 86 -4.43 2.80 11.13
C ALA A 86 -5.28 3.84 10.40
N ARG A 87 -4.63 4.91 9.95
CA ARG A 87 -5.23 5.86 9.02
C ARG A 87 -5.11 5.29 7.63
N THR A 88 -6.23 5.11 6.94
CA THR A 88 -6.26 4.56 5.58
C THR A 88 -7.11 5.46 4.70
N GLY A 89 -6.66 5.70 3.48
CA GLY A 89 -7.30 6.66 2.60
C GLY A 89 -6.80 6.64 1.17
N GLU A 90 -7.44 7.46 0.35
CA GLU A 90 -7.17 7.62 -1.08
C GLU A 90 -6.27 8.84 -1.31
N ILE A 91 -5.39 8.74 -2.30
CA ILE A 91 -4.54 9.82 -2.78
C ILE A 91 -5.03 10.24 -4.16
N GLU A 92 -5.20 11.55 -4.36
CA GLU A 92 -5.44 12.14 -5.68
C GLU A 92 -4.57 13.38 -5.85
N GLY A 93 -3.91 13.51 -7.00
CA GLY A 93 -3.04 14.65 -7.27
C GLY A 93 -2.43 14.65 -8.66
N GLU A 94 -1.34 15.40 -8.80
CA GLU A 94 -0.66 15.62 -10.07
C GLU A 94 0.85 15.36 -9.97
N LEU A 95 1.41 14.79 -11.03
CA LEU A 95 2.84 14.58 -11.25
C LEU A 95 3.41 15.69 -12.12
N MET A 96 4.43 16.38 -11.61
CA MET A 96 5.22 17.40 -12.33
C MET A 96 6.70 17.05 -12.26
N GLY A 97 7.26 16.57 -13.37
CA GLY A 97 8.62 16.01 -13.37
C GLY A 97 8.68 14.76 -12.51
N ASN A 98 9.46 14.79 -11.42
CA ASN A 98 9.52 13.73 -10.42
C ASN A 98 8.73 14.05 -9.13
N SER A 99 8.07 15.21 -9.07
CA SER A 99 7.36 15.66 -7.87
C SER A 99 5.86 15.38 -7.97
N ILE A 100 5.26 14.84 -6.91
CA ILE A 100 3.82 14.69 -6.77
C ILE A 100 3.33 15.67 -5.72
N SER A 101 2.29 16.45 -6.07
CA SER A 101 1.50 17.20 -5.10
C SER A 101 0.09 16.62 -5.10
N ALA A 102 -0.36 16.11 -3.96
CA ALA A 102 -1.62 15.40 -3.85
C ALA A 102 -2.37 15.72 -2.55
N VAL A 103 -3.62 15.30 -2.49
CA VAL A 103 -4.44 15.29 -1.29
C VAL A 103 -4.68 13.84 -0.88
N TRP A 104 -4.40 13.54 0.38
CA TRP A 104 -4.74 12.28 1.01
C TRP A 104 -6.03 12.45 1.82
N LYS A 105 -7.08 11.76 1.42
CA LYS A 105 -8.37 11.72 2.12
C LYS A 105 -8.47 10.41 2.89
N PHE A 106 -8.44 10.47 4.21
CA PHE A 106 -8.28 9.30 5.07
C PHE A 106 -9.30 9.26 6.21
N ASN A 107 -9.55 8.06 6.72
CA ASN A 107 -10.38 7.87 7.90
C ASN A 107 -9.52 7.71 9.17
N GLN A 108 -9.93 8.36 10.26
CA GLN A 108 -9.41 8.16 11.60
C GLN A 108 -10.58 8.20 12.59
N GLU A 109 -10.67 7.20 13.49
CA GLU A 109 -11.67 7.16 14.56
C GLU A 109 -13.12 7.36 14.05
N GLY A 110 -13.40 6.81 12.86
CA GLY A 110 -14.72 6.91 12.22
C GLY A 110 -15.01 8.25 11.52
N THR A 111 -14.07 9.20 11.52
CA THR A 111 -14.20 10.48 10.82
C THR A 111 -13.28 10.53 9.61
N THR A 112 -13.76 11.08 8.49
CA THR A 112 -12.94 11.37 7.32
C THR A 112 -12.27 12.73 7.46
N ASP A 113 -10.96 12.79 7.22
CA ASP A 113 -10.19 14.02 7.15
C ASP A 113 -9.35 14.06 5.86
N THR A 114 -8.76 15.22 5.57
CA THR A 114 -7.93 15.43 4.39
C THR A 114 -6.63 16.14 4.74
N MET A 115 -5.53 15.72 4.11
CA MET A 115 -4.22 16.35 4.27
C MET A 115 -3.51 16.44 2.93
N LYS A 116 -2.89 17.60 2.65
CA LYS A 116 -1.97 17.72 1.50
C LYS A 116 -0.76 16.83 1.75
N VAL A 117 -0.33 16.07 0.76
CA VAL A 117 0.90 15.27 0.79
C VAL A 117 1.77 15.63 -0.40
N GLU A 118 3.08 15.61 -0.20
CA GLU A 118 4.07 15.91 -1.23
C GLU A 118 5.10 14.81 -1.29
N PHE A 119 5.35 14.32 -2.51
CA PHE A 119 6.30 13.25 -2.76
C PHE A 119 7.30 13.61 -3.85
N GLN A 120 8.48 12.97 -3.82
CA GLN A 120 9.44 12.96 -4.92
C GLN A 120 9.80 11.52 -5.28
N PHE A 121 9.66 11.17 -6.56
CA PHE A 121 10.13 9.90 -7.09
C PHE A 121 11.66 9.86 -7.14
N GLY A 122 12.21 8.79 -6.57
CA GLY A 122 13.56 8.31 -6.83
C GLY A 122 13.53 7.07 -7.72
N LYS A 123 14.70 6.41 -7.85
CA LYS A 123 14.84 5.19 -8.66
C LYS A 123 14.12 3.99 -8.04
N ASP A 124 14.42 3.71 -6.77
CA ASP A 124 13.93 2.54 -6.03
C ASP A 124 13.23 2.95 -4.72
N GLU A 125 12.84 4.21 -4.60
CA GLU A 125 12.16 4.78 -3.44
C GLU A 125 11.27 5.96 -3.84
N ILE A 126 10.31 6.29 -3.01
CA ILE A 126 9.64 7.58 -2.99
C ILE A 126 10.02 8.32 -1.71
N GLN A 127 10.12 9.63 -1.80
CA GLN A 127 10.44 10.51 -0.68
C GLN A 127 9.22 11.32 -0.31
N GLN A 128 8.74 11.22 0.93
CA GLN A 128 7.61 11.99 1.42
C GLN A 128 8.09 13.17 2.28
N ARG A 129 7.46 14.33 2.13
CA ARG A 129 7.61 15.40 3.11
C ARG A 129 7.12 14.96 4.50
N PRO A 130 7.86 15.27 5.59
CA PRO A 130 7.40 14.94 6.93
C PRO A 130 6.15 15.75 7.28
N PHE A 131 5.36 15.22 8.21
CA PHE A 131 4.26 15.96 8.80
C PHE A 131 4.73 16.73 10.04
N MET A 132 3.99 17.78 10.39
CA MET A 132 4.18 18.55 11.61
C MET A 132 2.84 18.91 12.24
N PHE A 133 2.81 19.06 13.55
CA PHE A 133 1.64 19.53 14.26
C PHE A 133 1.57 21.07 14.20
N ASN A 134 0.40 21.60 13.83
CA ASN A 134 0.12 23.02 13.85
C ASN A 134 -0.68 23.37 15.10
N GLU A 135 -0.03 23.98 16.08
CA GLU A 135 -0.65 24.35 17.37
C GLU A 135 -1.82 25.34 17.22
N LYS A 136 -1.84 26.16 16.17
CA LYS A 136 -2.91 27.14 15.95
C LYS A 136 -4.20 26.49 15.47
N THR A 137 -4.08 25.47 14.63
CA THR A 137 -5.24 24.76 14.06
C THR A 137 -5.56 23.48 14.83
N GLY A 138 -4.64 23.02 15.69
CA GLY A 138 -4.72 21.73 16.38
C GLY A 138 -4.63 20.53 15.43
N ARG A 139 -4.12 20.72 14.21
CA ARG A 139 -4.10 19.70 13.15
C ARG A 139 -2.68 19.40 12.70
N GLU A 140 -2.47 18.15 12.30
CA GLU A 140 -1.29 17.75 11.56
C GLU A 140 -1.34 18.30 10.12
N GLN A 141 -0.20 18.70 9.58
CA GLN A 141 -0.07 19.23 8.23
C GLN A 141 1.30 18.85 7.63
N THR A 142 1.41 18.84 6.30
CA THR A 142 2.71 18.66 5.64
C THR A 142 3.66 19.80 5.95
N ASN A 143 4.86 19.45 6.41
CA ASN A 143 5.93 20.38 6.71
C ASN A 143 6.71 20.74 5.44
N THR A 144 6.15 21.65 4.64
CA THR A 144 6.75 22.13 3.39
C THR A 144 8.05 22.90 3.59
N ALA A 145 8.28 23.43 4.80
CA ALA A 145 9.48 24.18 5.17
C ALA A 145 10.66 23.28 5.57
N SER A 146 10.43 21.99 5.82
CA SER A 146 11.51 21.06 6.16
C SER A 146 12.51 20.92 5.00
N ALA A 147 13.79 20.70 5.30
CA ALA A 147 14.74 20.19 4.31
C ALA A 147 14.71 18.65 4.23
N ASP A 148 14.13 18.00 5.24
CA ASP A 148 14.14 16.55 5.39
C ASP A 148 13.09 15.88 4.50
N TRP A 149 13.40 14.64 4.13
CA TRP A 149 12.56 13.76 3.34
C TRP A 149 12.54 12.36 3.94
N ILE A 150 11.35 11.80 4.08
CA ILE A 150 11.16 10.42 4.55
C ILE A 150 11.27 9.50 3.34
N LYS A 151 12.36 8.74 3.26
CA LYS A 151 12.57 7.72 2.23
C LYS A 151 11.71 6.48 2.50
N ILE A 152 10.99 6.04 1.47
CA ILE A 152 10.06 4.91 1.49
C ILE A 152 10.44 4.01 0.30
N PRO A 153 11.11 2.88 0.54
CA PRO A 153 11.53 1.96 -0.52
C PRO A 153 10.38 1.44 -1.37
N LYS A 154 10.65 1.24 -2.66
CA LYS A 154 9.77 0.52 -3.58
C LYS A 154 9.67 -0.95 -3.15
N VAL A 155 8.46 -1.50 -3.23
CA VAL A 155 8.17 -2.92 -2.98
C VAL A 155 7.23 -3.43 -4.06
N GLU A 156 7.15 -4.74 -4.20
CA GLU A 156 6.12 -5.38 -5.02
C GLU A 156 4.73 -5.04 -4.49
N CYS A 157 3.80 -4.72 -5.38
CA CYS A 157 2.42 -4.50 -5.01
C CYS A 157 1.77 -5.82 -4.59
N SER A 158 1.23 -5.87 -3.39
CA SER A 158 0.33 -6.92 -2.95
C SER A 158 -1.07 -6.34 -2.78
N ASP A 159 -2.09 -7.07 -3.19
CA ASP A 159 -3.49 -6.62 -3.22
C ASP A 159 -4.07 -6.26 -1.83
N ASP A 160 -3.36 -6.56 -0.75
CA ASP A 160 -3.79 -6.31 0.62
C ASP A 160 -2.98 -5.20 1.29
N ALA A 161 -3.56 -4.00 1.39
CA ALA A 161 -3.10 -2.94 2.29
C ALA A 161 -3.24 -3.30 3.79
N HIS A 162 -3.43 -4.57 4.13
CA HIS A 162 -3.48 -5.12 5.49
C HIS A 162 -2.25 -5.99 5.83
N HIS A 163 -1.19 -5.96 5.03
CA HIS A 163 -0.04 -6.83 5.26
C HIS A 163 0.80 -6.45 6.49
N GLU A 164 0.64 -7.22 7.57
CA GLU A 164 1.77 -7.60 8.43
C GLU A 164 2.92 -8.05 7.53
N ALA A 165 4.15 -7.59 7.80
CA ALA A 165 5.27 -7.75 6.88
C ALA A 165 5.38 -9.19 6.34
N ASN A 166 5.29 -9.37 5.01
CA ASN A 166 5.70 -10.62 4.37
C ASN A 166 7.17 -10.84 4.74
N VAL A 167 7.43 -11.73 5.69
CA VAL A 167 8.79 -12.10 6.08
C VAL A 167 9.14 -13.34 5.29
N THR A 168 10.33 -13.31 4.68
CA THR A 168 10.99 -14.51 4.17
C THR A 168 12.10 -14.87 5.14
N ALA A 169 12.10 -16.11 5.63
CA ALA A 169 13.11 -16.62 6.54
C ALA A 169 13.65 -17.95 6.02
N THR A 170 14.98 -18.07 5.95
CA THR A 170 15.67 -19.33 5.67
C THR A 170 16.28 -19.86 6.96
N GLY A 171 16.06 -21.12 7.26
CA GLY A 171 16.52 -21.71 8.50
C GLY A 171 16.29 -23.20 8.62
N THR A 172 16.54 -23.73 9.81
CA THR A 172 16.34 -25.14 10.13
C THR A 172 15.09 -25.31 11.00
N ILE A 173 14.22 -26.25 10.62
CA ILE A 173 13.05 -26.64 11.40
C ILE A 173 13.50 -27.30 12.71
N GLY A 174 13.00 -26.79 13.83
CA GLY A 174 13.22 -27.35 15.16
C GLY A 174 12.02 -28.15 15.65
N THR A 175 11.54 -27.81 16.85
CA THR A 175 10.41 -28.49 17.50
C THR A 175 9.14 -28.32 16.68
N ILE A 176 8.40 -29.41 16.47
CA ILE A 176 7.11 -29.44 15.77
C ILE A 176 6.00 -29.77 16.74
N MET A 177 4.92 -28.99 16.71
CA MET A 177 3.67 -29.19 17.45
C MET A 177 2.54 -29.44 16.45
N GLN A 178 1.99 -30.65 16.45
CA GLN A 178 0.92 -31.03 15.52
C GLN A 178 -0.41 -30.36 15.90
N GLY A 179 -1.11 -29.85 14.89
CA GLY A 179 -2.48 -29.35 14.99
C GLY A 179 -3.43 -30.18 14.12
N LYS A 180 -4.73 -29.88 14.19
CA LYS A 180 -5.74 -30.53 13.37
C LYS A 180 -5.55 -30.24 11.87
N ASP A 181 -5.29 -28.97 11.54
CA ASP A 181 -5.30 -28.47 10.17
C ASP A 181 -3.91 -27.98 9.72
N GLY A 182 -2.86 -28.64 10.22
CA GLY A 182 -1.47 -28.27 9.98
C GLY A 182 -0.58 -28.48 11.22
N TYR A 183 0.51 -27.74 11.31
CA TYR A 183 1.41 -27.78 12.47
C TYR A 183 2.04 -26.42 12.73
N MET A 184 2.54 -26.25 13.94
CA MET A 184 3.44 -25.16 14.29
C MET A 184 4.85 -25.71 14.47
N ALA A 185 5.86 -24.94 14.08
CA ALA A 185 7.24 -25.32 14.31
C ALA A 185 8.12 -24.13 14.72
N THR A 186 9.21 -24.38 15.41
CA THR A 186 10.28 -23.38 15.55
C THR A 186 11.15 -23.39 14.29
N LEU A 187 11.55 -22.23 13.79
CA LEU A 187 12.52 -22.07 12.71
C LEU A 187 13.71 -21.27 13.24
N LYS A 188 14.88 -21.87 13.27
CA LYS A 188 16.12 -21.16 13.61
C LYS A 188 16.79 -20.68 12.32
N SER A 189 16.83 -19.36 12.11
CA SER A 189 17.47 -18.80 10.92
C SER A 189 18.99 -18.87 10.99
N GLU A 190 19.62 -18.69 9.84
CA GLU A 190 21.09 -18.65 9.71
C GLU A 190 21.71 -17.49 10.52
N ASP A 191 20.99 -16.37 10.62
CA ASP A 191 21.38 -15.20 11.42
C ASP A 191 21.20 -15.42 12.95
N GLY A 192 20.74 -16.60 13.37
CA GLY A 192 20.55 -16.97 14.77
C GLY A 192 19.22 -16.53 15.38
N ASN A 193 18.32 -15.90 14.60
CA ASN A 193 16.98 -15.56 15.05
C ASN A 193 16.10 -16.82 15.13
N GLU A 194 15.17 -16.83 16.08
CA GLU A 194 14.20 -17.91 16.23
C GLU A 194 12.79 -17.39 15.94
N TYR A 195 12.13 -18.04 14.99
CA TYR A 195 10.76 -17.78 14.60
C TYR A 195 9.87 -18.93 15.05
N LEU A 196 8.64 -18.61 15.38
CA LEU A 196 7.56 -19.59 15.32
C LEU A 196 7.02 -19.56 13.89
N ILE A 197 6.64 -20.71 13.34
CA ILE A 197 6.00 -20.79 12.02
C ILE A 197 4.72 -21.61 12.14
N THR A 198 3.66 -21.19 11.46
CA THR A 198 2.40 -21.92 11.33
C THR A 198 2.26 -22.41 9.90
N MET A 199 2.29 -23.73 9.73
CA MET A 199 2.11 -24.43 8.46
C MET A 199 0.67 -24.95 8.41
N SER A 200 -0.25 -24.20 7.81
CA SER A 200 -1.67 -24.54 7.76
C SER A 200 -2.05 -25.14 6.40
N ILE A 201 -2.69 -26.31 6.43
CA ILE A 201 -3.21 -26.99 5.23
C ILE A 201 -4.23 -26.10 4.51
N ILE A 202 -5.13 -25.48 5.27
CA ILE A 202 -6.18 -24.59 4.73
C ILE A 202 -5.54 -23.37 4.06
N ARG A 203 -4.53 -22.76 4.71
CA ARG A 203 -3.89 -21.54 4.20
C ARG A 203 -3.02 -21.79 2.96
N MET A 204 -2.28 -22.90 2.94
CA MET A 204 -1.32 -23.19 1.88
C MET A 204 -1.93 -23.99 0.72
N GLU A 205 -3.12 -24.57 0.91
CA GLU A 205 -3.83 -25.38 -0.08
C GLU A 205 -2.90 -26.38 -0.79
N LYS A 206 -2.76 -26.28 -2.12
CA LYS A 206 -1.92 -27.15 -2.96
C LYS A 206 -0.42 -26.96 -2.72
N GLN A 207 0.00 -25.88 -2.08
CA GLN A 207 1.40 -25.57 -1.77
C GLN A 207 1.83 -26.13 -0.39
N TYR A 208 0.94 -26.79 0.35
CA TYR A 208 1.27 -27.35 1.65
C TYR A 208 2.33 -28.45 1.52
N VAL A 209 3.41 -28.31 2.30
CA VAL A 209 4.48 -29.31 2.43
C VAL A 209 4.74 -29.58 3.91
N ALA A 210 4.74 -30.85 4.28
CA ALA A 210 5.12 -31.27 5.63
C ALA A 210 6.63 -31.45 5.71
N TYR A 211 7.27 -30.70 6.60
CA TYR A 211 8.70 -30.82 6.91
C TYR A 211 8.92 -31.54 8.22
N LYS A 212 10.15 -32.03 8.42
CA LYS A 212 10.60 -32.71 9.64
C LYS A 212 11.59 -31.82 10.39
N ALA A 213 11.73 -32.06 11.69
CA ALA A 213 12.79 -31.46 12.47
C ALA A 213 14.16 -31.76 11.83
N GLY A 214 14.99 -30.73 11.67
CA GLY A 214 16.27 -30.79 10.97
C GLY A 214 16.22 -30.41 9.49
N ASP A 215 15.04 -30.31 8.87
CA ASP A 215 14.95 -29.86 7.47
C ASP A 215 15.36 -28.39 7.36
N LYS A 216 16.18 -28.08 6.36
CA LYS A 216 16.48 -26.71 5.95
C LYS A 216 15.43 -26.22 4.97
N VAL A 217 14.79 -25.10 5.29
CA VAL A 217 13.69 -24.56 4.50
C VAL A 217 13.81 -23.05 4.38
N THR A 218 13.24 -22.53 3.30
CA THR A 218 12.87 -21.13 3.16
C THR A 218 11.35 -21.05 3.25
N VAL A 219 10.85 -20.21 4.16
CA VAL A 219 9.42 -19.95 4.32
C VAL A 219 9.14 -18.48 4.07
N SER A 220 7.98 -18.17 3.49
CA SER A 220 7.48 -16.81 3.41
C SER A 220 6.00 -16.73 3.80
N GLY A 221 5.64 -15.67 4.51
CA GLY A 221 4.27 -15.47 4.98
C GLY A 221 4.10 -14.23 5.84
N ASP A 222 2.88 -14.05 6.33
CA ASP A 222 2.51 -12.92 7.20
C ASP A 222 3.07 -13.12 8.61
N THR A 223 3.22 -12.06 9.41
CA THR A 223 3.80 -12.18 10.76
C THR A 223 2.90 -11.64 11.87
N ILE A 224 2.45 -12.52 12.76
CA ILE A 224 1.83 -12.13 14.02
C ILE A 224 2.87 -12.15 15.15
N HIS A 225 2.77 -11.26 16.12
CA HIS A 225 3.63 -11.27 17.30
C HIS A 225 2.88 -11.88 18.49
N VAL A 226 3.44 -12.93 19.09
CA VAL A 226 2.90 -13.58 20.30
C VAL A 226 3.98 -13.57 21.37
N ASN A 227 3.74 -12.90 22.50
CA ASN A 227 4.67 -12.86 23.65
C ASN A 227 6.12 -12.49 23.26
N ASN A 228 6.28 -11.43 22.45
CA ASN A 228 7.58 -10.95 21.95
C ASN A 228 8.31 -11.94 21.00
N LYS A 229 7.63 -12.96 20.50
CA LYS A 229 8.11 -13.86 19.44
C LYS A 229 7.36 -13.59 18.14
N VAL A 230 8.08 -13.61 17.03
CA VAL A 230 7.51 -13.50 15.68
C VAL A 230 6.98 -14.88 15.26
N ASN A 231 5.71 -14.95 14.90
CA ASN A 231 5.10 -16.14 14.30
C ASN A 231 4.76 -15.88 12.83
N ILE A 232 5.39 -16.64 11.93
CA ILE A 232 5.18 -16.55 10.49
C ILE A 232 4.03 -17.47 10.11
N LEU A 233 2.93 -16.90 9.62
CA LEU A 233 1.80 -17.62 9.05
C LEU A 233 2.10 -17.95 7.58
N VAL A 234 2.71 -19.12 7.36
CA VAL A 234 3.35 -19.48 6.09
C VAL A 234 2.35 -19.54 4.93
N LYS A 235 2.71 -18.89 3.82
CA LYS A 235 2.02 -18.94 2.53
C LYS A 235 2.80 -19.79 1.52
N HIS A 236 4.12 -19.60 1.47
CA HIS A 236 5.00 -20.38 0.60
C HIS A 236 6.14 -21.02 1.38
N SER A 237 6.57 -22.20 0.94
CA SER A 237 7.74 -22.86 1.51
C SER A 237 8.49 -23.67 0.46
N GLY A 238 9.79 -23.83 0.64
CA GLY A 238 10.63 -24.70 -0.17
C GLY A 238 11.83 -25.20 0.61
N LYS A 239 12.40 -26.33 0.17
CA LYS A 239 13.68 -26.79 0.71
C LYS A 239 14.79 -25.79 0.34
N ALA A 240 15.56 -25.36 1.32
CA ALA A 240 16.75 -24.57 1.08
C ALA A 240 17.86 -25.48 0.56
N LYS A 241 18.69 -24.95 -0.36
CA LYS A 241 19.84 -25.66 -0.92
C LYS A 241 21.03 -25.62 0.04
#